data_AF-A0A9P1MQD0-F1
#
_entry.id   AF-A0A9P1MQD0-F1
#
_cell.length_a   1.000
_cell.length_b   1.000
_cell.length_c   1.000
_cell.angle_alpha   90.00
_cell.angle_beta   90.00
_cell.angle_gamma   90.00
#
_symmetry.space_group_name_H-M   'P 1'
#
loop_
_entity.id
_entity.type
_entity.pdbx_description
1 polymer ?
#
loop_
_entity_poly.entity_id
_entity_poly.type
_entity_poly.pdbx_seq_one_letter_code
_entity_poly.pdbx_strand_id
1 'polypeptide(L)'
;MSLVEQTAEKKNEKPIQCKHCQSVILLANVGVWVDKTYDIPFPTQQKGVDTRKETLNGFWHVRDMYDFENVGFTNAVDGCKYLTCADCDFGPIGIVDPGSRQNLLTPERIQYKD
;
A
#
# COMPACT_ATOMS: atom_id res chain seq x y z
N MET A 1 -14.77 -31.67 15.38
CA MET A 1 -14.62 -30.99 14.08
C MET A 1 -15.15 -29.57 14.25
N SER A 2 -14.25 -28.64 14.57
CA SER A 2 -14.61 -27.23 14.75
C SER A 2 -14.85 -26.62 13.38
N LEU A 3 -16.08 -26.21 13.10
CA LEU A 3 -16.39 -25.40 11.93
C LEU A 3 -15.71 -24.05 12.12
N VAL A 4 -14.62 -23.82 11.38
CA VAL A 4 -14.02 -22.49 11.27
C VAL A 4 -15.02 -21.66 10.48
N GLU A 5 -15.66 -20.69 11.14
CA GLU A 5 -16.42 -19.65 10.43
C GLU A 5 -15.44 -18.92 9.51
N GLN A 6 -15.55 -19.23 8.22
CA GLN A 6 -14.78 -18.57 7.18
C GLN A 6 -15.44 -17.22 6.94
N THR A 7 -15.04 -16.21 7.70
CA THR A 7 -15.43 -14.83 7.41
C THR A 7 -14.89 -14.47 6.03
N ALA A 8 -15.78 -14.04 5.13
CA ALA A 8 -15.37 -13.65 3.80
C ALA A 8 -14.37 -12.47 3.88
N GLU A 9 -13.21 -12.63 3.26
CA GLU A 9 -12.20 -11.57 3.17
C GLU A 9 -12.78 -10.36 2.41
N LYS A 10 -12.71 -9.16 3.00
CA LYS A 10 -13.07 -7.93 2.29
C LYS A 10 -12.00 -7.64 1.25
N LYS A 11 -12.38 -7.65 -0.03
CA LYS A 11 -11.48 -7.38 -1.16
C LYS A 11 -11.75 -6.01 -1.79
N ASN A 12 -10.78 -5.48 -2.53
CA ASN A 12 -11.00 -4.26 -3.30
C ASN A 12 -11.90 -4.56 -4.52
N GLU A 13 -13.10 -3.97 -4.57
CA GLU A 13 -14.06 -4.28 -5.65
C GLU A 13 -13.65 -3.68 -7.00
N LYS A 14 -12.92 -2.56 -6.96
CA LYS A 14 -12.48 -1.81 -8.14
C LYS A 14 -10.96 -1.87 -8.29
N PRO A 15 -10.43 -1.77 -9.53
CA PRO A 15 -9.01 -1.56 -9.74
C PRO A 15 -8.55 -0.28 -9.03
N ILE A 16 -7.33 -0.32 -8.50
CA ILE A 16 -6.69 0.79 -7.81
C ILE A 16 -5.64 1.40 -8.73
N GLN A 17 -5.63 2.72 -8.81
CA GLN A 17 -4.75 3.52 -9.64
C GLN A 17 -4.00 4.57 -8.83
N CYS A 18 -2.87 5.01 -9.37
CA CYS A 18 -2.14 6.16 -8.86
C CYS A 18 -3.00 7.42 -8.99
N LYS A 19 -3.24 8.14 -7.90
CA LYS A 19 -4.01 9.40 -7.92
C LYS A 19 -3.33 10.54 -8.69
N HIS A 20 -2.05 10.39 -9.04
CA HIS A 20 -1.27 11.42 -9.74
C HIS A 20 -1.21 11.22 -11.26
N CYS A 21 -1.03 9.97 -11.73
CA CYS A 21 -0.85 9.66 -13.15
C CYS A 21 -1.82 8.60 -13.70
N GLN A 22 -2.71 8.07 -12.86
CA GLN A 22 -3.72 7.06 -13.22
C GLN A 22 -3.15 5.69 -13.66
N SER A 23 -1.84 5.47 -13.52
CA SER A 23 -1.21 4.15 -13.65
C SER A 23 -1.93 3.12 -12.78
N VAL A 24 -2.20 1.94 -13.34
CA VAL A 24 -2.88 0.87 -12.60
C VAL A 24 -1.88 0.24 -11.63
N ILE A 25 -2.22 0.25 -10.35
CA ILE A 25 -1.38 -0.32 -9.28
C ILE A 25 -1.84 -1.74 -8.96
N LEU A 26 -3.16 -1.95 -8.84
CA LEU A 26 -3.73 -3.22 -8.42
C LEU A 26 -5.05 -3.49 -9.15
N LEU A 27 -5.26 -4.71 -9.64
CA LEU A 27 -6.54 -5.10 -10.23
C LEU A 27 -7.61 -5.33 -9.16
N ALA A 28 -8.88 -5.42 -9.59
CA ALA A 28 -9.99 -5.75 -8.72
C ALA A 28 -9.82 -7.15 -8.10
N ASN A 29 -10.26 -7.30 -6.85
CA ASN A 29 -10.30 -8.55 -6.08
C ASN A 29 -8.94 -9.18 -5.72
N VAL A 30 -7.86 -8.40 -5.85
CA VAL A 30 -6.50 -8.84 -5.54
C VAL A 30 -6.13 -8.49 -4.09
N GLY A 31 -6.37 -7.25 -3.69
CA GLY A 31 -6.06 -6.76 -2.35
C GLY A 31 -7.08 -7.22 -1.32
N VAL A 32 -6.60 -7.65 -0.16
CA VAL A 32 -7.41 -8.05 0.99
C VAL A 32 -7.28 -7.01 2.09
N TRP A 33 -8.39 -6.52 2.63
CA TRP A 33 -8.38 -5.50 3.67
C TRP A 33 -7.80 -6.06 4.98
N VAL A 34 -6.92 -5.27 5.61
CA VAL A 34 -6.39 -5.55 6.94
C VAL A 34 -6.44 -4.29 7.82
N ASP A 35 -6.90 -4.46 9.05
CA ASP A 35 -6.96 -3.39 10.05
C ASP A 35 -5.61 -3.27 10.78
N LYS A 36 -4.65 -2.66 10.09
CA LYS A 36 -3.32 -2.33 10.64
C LYS A 36 -3.13 -0.81 10.67
N THR A 37 -2.22 -0.35 11.51
CA THR A 37 -1.86 1.06 11.65
C THR A 37 -0.35 1.23 11.53
N TYR A 38 0.08 2.20 10.73
CA TYR A 38 1.51 2.51 10.56
C TYR A 38 1.73 4.02 10.44
N ASP A 39 2.88 4.47 10.96
CA ASP A 39 3.40 5.80 10.67
C ASP A 39 4.22 5.77 9.38
N ILE A 40 3.68 6.42 8.33
CA ILE A 40 4.27 6.43 6.99
C ILE A 40 4.75 7.85 6.66
N PRO A 41 5.96 8.03 6.09
CA PRO A 41 6.43 9.34 5.65
C PRO A 41 5.41 10.04 4.74
N PHE A 42 5.27 11.36 4.88
CA PHE A 42 4.55 12.14 3.88
C PHE A 42 5.20 11.97 2.49
N PRO A 43 4.41 12.01 1.40
CA PRO A 43 4.97 11.90 0.06
C PRO A 43 5.97 13.02 -0.28
N THR A 44 5.73 14.21 0.27
CA THR A 44 6.62 15.35 0.12
C THR A 44 7.32 15.63 1.44
N GLN A 45 8.66 15.61 1.43
CA GLN A 45 9.50 15.95 2.58
C GLN A 45 10.15 17.32 2.37
N GLN A 46 10.32 18.08 3.45
CA GLN A 46 11.13 19.30 3.41
C GLN A 46 12.60 18.93 3.58
N LYS A 47 13.51 19.59 2.85
CA LYS A 47 14.95 19.34 2.97
C LYS A 47 15.48 19.91 4.28
N GLY A 48 16.36 19.17 4.95
CA GLY A 48 17.06 19.65 6.15
C GLY A 48 16.25 19.60 7.45
N VAL A 49 15.10 18.91 7.45
CA VAL A 49 14.32 18.60 8.66
C VAL A 49 14.15 17.10 8.80
N ASP A 50 13.81 16.66 10.01
CA ASP A 50 13.50 15.26 10.28
C ASP A 50 12.33 14.77 9.42
N THR A 51 12.37 13.48 9.05
CA THR A 51 11.35 12.85 8.22
C THR A 51 10.00 12.93 8.92
N ARG A 52 9.08 13.69 8.32
CA ARG A 52 7.73 13.84 8.83
C ARG A 52 6.87 12.67 8.37
N LYS A 53 6.11 12.10 9.31
CA LYS A 53 5.22 10.96 9.10
C LYS A 53 3.78 11.32 9.46
N GLU A 54 2.85 10.55 8.92
CA GLU A 54 1.44 10.52 9.32
C GLU A 54 1.01 9.10 9.67
N THR A 55 0.09 8.98 10.63
CA THR A 55 -0.50 7.72 11.03
C THR A 55 -1.63 7.36 10.06
N LEU A 56 -1.48 6.23 9.36
CA LEU A 56 -2.46 5.72 8.41
C LEU A 56 -3.06 4.42 8.94
N ASN A 57 -4.37 4.26 8.73
CA ASN A 57 -5.16 3.15 9.26
C ASN A 57 -5.83 2.39 8.12
N GLY A 58 -5.80 1.06 8.21
CA GLY A 58 -6.43 0.20 7.21
C GLY A 58 -5.64 0.14 5.91
N PHE A 59 -5.42 -1.08 5.42
CA PHE A 59 -4.58 -1.30 4.25
C PHE A 59 -5.13 -2.40 3.37
N TRP A 60 -4.81 -2.32 2.08
CA TRP A 60 -4.94 -3.45 1.16
C TRP A 60 -3.64 -4.27 1.23
N HIS A 61 -3.74 -5.45 1.83
CA HIS A 61 -2.69 -6.45 1.79
C HIS A 61 -2.67 -7.11 0.42
N VAL A 62 -1.49 -7.12 -0.19
CA VAL A 62 -1.21 -7.79 -1.46
C VAL A 62 -0.20 -8.90 -1.18
N ARG A 63 -0.60 -10.13 -1.53
CA ARG A 63 0.09 -11.36 -1.11
C ARG A 63 1.49 -11.45 -1.71
N ASP A 64 1.61 -11.20 -3.00
CA ASP A 64 2.88 -11.25 -3.73
C ASP A 64 3.15 -9.92 -4.43
N MET A 65 4.42 -9.55 -4.58
CA MET A 65 4.81 -8.39 -5.38
C MET A 65 4.44 -8.55 -6.86
N TYR A 66 4.31 -9.77 -7.35
CA TYR A 66 3.88 -10.05 -8.73
C TYR A 66 2.38 -9.84 -8.97
N ASP A 67 1.59 -9.66 -7.90
CA ASP A 67 0.16 -9.35 -8.01
C ASP A 67 -0.11 -7.86 -8.28
N PHE A 68 0.92 -7.01 -8.24
CA PHE A 68 0.83 -5.61 -8.63
C PHE A 68 1.00 -5.44 -10.14
N GLU A 69 0.31 -4.45 -10.70
CA GLU A 69 0.46 -4.07 -12.12
C GLU A 69 1.65 -3.12 -12.31
N ASN A 70 1.64 -1.95 -11.66
CA ASN A 70 2.71 -0.94 -11.76
C ASN A 70 3.04 -0.35 -10.38
N VAL A 71 3.96 -1.01 -9.66
CA VAL A 71 4.43 -0.55 -8.34
C VAL A 71 5.95 -0.51 -8.27
N GLY A 72 6.49 0.52 -7.63
CA GLY A 72 7.89 0.63 -7.26
C GLY A 72 8.11 0.26 -5.79
N PHE A 73 9.29 -0.23 -5.47
CA PHE A 73 9.74 -0.47 -4.10
C PHE A 73 10.95 0.39 -3.81
N THR A 74 10.92 1.14 -2.71
CA THR A 74 12.08 1.93 -2.29
C THR A 74 13.20 1.03 -1.78
N ASN A 75 14.42 1.57 -1.75
CA ASN A 75 15.46 1.04 -0.89
C ASN A 75 15.03 1.11 0.58
N ALA A 76 15.59 0.22 1.40
CA ALA A 76 15.33 0.23 2.83
C ALA A 76 16.04 1.44 3.47
N VAL A 77 15.28 2.24 4.23
CA VAL A 77 15.82 3.29 5.10
C VAL A 77 15.34 2.98 6.50
N ASP A 78 16.26 2.84 7.44
CA ASP A 78 16.00 2.42 8.83
C ASP A 78 15.14 1.15 8.92
N GLY A 79 15.42 0.18 8.04
CA GLY A 79 14.70 -1.10 7.98
C GLY A 79 13.30 -1.05 7.36
N CYS A 80 12.83 0.13 6.93
CA CYS A 80 11.53 0.30 6.28
C CYS A 80 11.68 0.37 4.76
N LYS A 81 10.84 -0.38 4.04
CA LYS A 81 10.64 -0.22 2.59
C LYS A 81 9.23 0.31 2.33
N TYR A 82 9.10 1.13 1.30
CA TYR A 82 7.84 1.75 0.93
C TYR A 82 7.48 1.40 -0.52
N LEU A 83 6.18 1.50 -0.81
CA LEU A 83 5.64 1.33 -2.15
C LEU A 83 5.51 2.70 -2.81
N THR A 84 5.85 2.81 -4.09
CA THR A 84 5.67 4.02 -4.92
C THR A 84 4.92 3.67 -6.20
N CYS A 85 4.37 4.67 -6.89
CA CYS A 85 3.94 4.48 -8.27
C CYS A 85 5.18 4.20 -9.14
N ALA A 86 5.13 3.16 -9.99
CA ALA A 86 6.25 2.85 -10.88
C ALA A 86 6.43 3.86 -12.03
N ASP A 87 5.36 4.54 -12.45
CA ASP A 87 5.39 5.41 -13.64
C ASP A 87 5.77 6.86 -13.33
N CYS A 88 5.39 7.38 -12.16
CA CYS A 88 5.62 8.78 -11.80
C CYS A 88 6.38 8.97 -10.49
N ASP A 89 6.86 7.88 -9.88
CA ASP A 89 7.58 7.84 -8.61
C ASP A 89 6.84 8.46 -7.41
N PHE A 90 5.56 8.83 -7.56
CA PHE A 90 4.77 9.34 -6.45
C PHE A 90 4.65 8.29 -5.35
N GLY A 91 5.05 8.66 -4.14
CA GLY A 91 4.84 7.86 -2.95
C GLY A 91 5.46 8.48 -1.71
N PRO A 92 5.39 7.80 -0.55
CA PRO A 92 4.87 6.43 -0.40
C PRO A 92 3.37 6.30 -0.69
N ILE A 93 2.96 5.25 -1.39
CA ILE A 93 1.54 4.82 -1.53
C ILE A 93 1.24 3.57 -0.68
N GLY A 94 2.23 3.09 0.06
CA GLY A 94 2.13 1.92 0.90
C GLY A 94 3.44 1.63 1.62
N ILE A 95 3.45 0.55 2.40
CA ILE A 95 4.59 0.07 3.19
C ILE A 95 4.78 -1.43 2.98
N VAL A 96 6.02 -1.89 3.04
CA VAL A 96 6.31 -3.31 3.29
C VAL A 96 6.43 -3.48 4.79
N ASP A 97 5.50 -4.21 5.40
CA ASP A 97 5.45 -4.38 6.86
C ASP A 97 6.81 -4.88 7.39
N PRO A 98 7.46 -4.14 8.31
CA PRO A 98 8.81 -4.51 8.76
C PRO A 98 8.90 -5.88 9.43
N GLY A 99 7.82 -6.35 10.07
CA GLY A 99 7.77 -7.63 10.76
C GLY A 99 7.48 -8.82 9.83
N SER A 100 6.35 -8.77 9.15
CA SER A 100 5.83 -9.86 8.31
C SER A 100 6.29 -9.81 6.85
N ARG A 101 6.88 -8.68 6.42
CA ARG A 101 7.25 -8.40 5.02
C ARG A 101 6.07 -8.42 4.04
N GLN A 102 4.86 -8.24 4.55
CA GLN A 102 3.64 -8.10 3.74
C GLN A 102 3.60 -6.76 3.01
N ASN A 103 3.12 -6.75 1.78
CA ASN A 103 2.94 -5.53 1.00
C ASN A 103 1.58 -4.90 1.33
N LEU A 104 1.57 -3.65 1.78
CA LEU A 104 0.37 -2.97 2.28
C LEU A 104 0.18 -1.63 1.54
N LEU A 105 -0.87 -1.51 0.73
CA LEU A 105 -1.26 -0.25 0.09
C LEU A 105 -2.22 0.53 0.99
N THR A 106 -2.00 1.84 1.13
CA THR A 106 -2.95 2.71 1.85
C THR A 106 -4.03 3.23 0.89
N PRO A 107 -5.32 3.20 1.30
CA PRO A 107 -6.39 3.78 0.49
C PRO A 107 -6.29 5.32 0.39
N GLU A 108 -5.64 5.99 1.34
CA GLU A 108 -5.56 7.47 1.44
C GLU A 108 -4.72 8.12 0.32
N ARG A 109 -3.89 7.33 -0.37
CA ARG A 109 -2.92 7.84 -1.35
C ARG A 109 -3.10 7.27 -2.76
N ILE A 110 -4.20 6.56 -2.99
CA ILE A 110 -4.57 5.98 -4.28
C ILE A 110 -5.96 6.48 -4.73
N GLN A 111 -6.39 6.04 -5.90
CA GLN A 111 -7.73 6.27 -6.43
C GLN A 111 -8.32 4.94 -6.92
N TYR A 112 -9.64 4.76 -6.82
CA TYR A 112 -10.32 3.62 -7.45
C TYR A 112 -10.73 4.00 -8.88
N LYS A 113 -10.43 3.13 -9.85
CA LYS A 113 -10.90 3.29 -11.23
C LYS A 113 -12.41 3.08 -11.26
N ASP A 114 -13.14 4.00 -11.88
CA ASP A 114 -14.59 3.92 -11.98
C ASP A 114 -15.11 2.67 -12.69
#